data_AF-A0A939KEF9-F1
#
_entry.id   AF-A0A939KEF9-F1
#
_cell.length_a   1.000
_cell.length_b   1.000
_cell.length_c   1.000
_cell.angle_alpha   90.00
_cell.angle_beta   90.00
_cell.angle_gamma   90.00
#
_symmetry.space_group_name_H-M   'P 1'
#
loop_
_entity.id
_entity.type
_entity.pdbx_description
1 polymer ?
#
loop_
_entity_poly.entity_id
_entity_poly.type
_entity_poly.pdbx_seq_one_letter_code
_entity_poly.pdbx_strand_id
1 'polypeptide(L)' 'MSINEVQLAKKFINLHQKDQVKLLNKLKQHELNFLDLPIVKSTADHVDNIPLSYAQTGLWLTWQLNPESAAYNMSGV' A
#
# COMPACT_ATOMS: atom_id res chain seq x y z
N MET A 1 0.86 -11.32 23.41
CA MET A 1 2.03 -11.10 22.55
C MET A 1 1.53 -10.27 21.37
N SER A 2 1.87 -8.97 21.31
CA SER A 2 1.32 -8.04 20.31
C SER A 2 1.68 -8.51 18.91
N ILE A 3 0.69 -8.68 18.05
CA ILE A 3 0.90 -8.87 16.62
C ILE A 3 1.49 -7.56 16.09
N ASN A 4 2.72 -7.62 15.58
CA ASN A 4 3.37 -6.47 14.98
C ASN A 4 2.84 -6.30 13.54
N GLU A 5 1.87 -5.42 13.37
CA GLU A 5 1.16 -5.15 12.10
C GLU A 5 2.12 -4.73 10.98
N VAL A 6 3.18 -3.99 11.31
CA VAL A 6 4.23 -3.58 10.36
C VAL A 6 5.01 -4.79 9.85
N GLN A 7 5.36 -5.73 10.74
CA GLN A 7 6.03 -6.97 10.34
C GLN A 7 5.11 -7.88 9.51
N LEU A 8 3.82 -7.92 9.84
CA LEU A 8 2.83 -8.66 9.07
C LEU A 8 2.67 -8.10 7.64
N ALA A 9 2.58 -6.77 7.50
CA ALA A 9 2.51 -6.10 6.21
C ALA A 9 3.77 -6.35 5.36
N LYS A 10 4.97 -6.26 5.96
CA LYS A 10 6.23 -6.59 5.28
C LYS A 10 6.28 -8.06 4.84
N LYS A 11 5.81 -8.98 5.68
CA LYS A 11 5.77 -10.41 5.34
C LYS A 11 4.83 -10.67 4.16
N PHE A 12 3.66 -10.02 4.13
CA PHE A 12 2.69 -10.15 3.04
C PHE A 12 3.28 -9.81 1.68
N ILE A 13 4.06 -8.73 1.59
CA ILE A 13 4.69 -8.28 0.34
C ILE A 13 5.70 -9.31 -0.21
N ASN A 14 6.40 -10.03 0.67
CA ASN A 14 7.40 -11.02 0.27
C ASN A 14 6.81 -12.42 -0.02
N LEU A 15 5.50 -12.62 0.17
CA LEU A 15 4.85 -13.91 -0.12
C LEU A 15 4.48 -14.04 -1.60
N HIS A 16 4.58 -15.26 -2.14
CA HIS A 16 4.01 -15.60 -3.45
C HIS A 16 2.47 -15.56 -3.42
N GLN A 17 1.85 -15.31 -4.59
CA GLN A 17 0.40 -15.10 -4.74
C GLN A 17 -0.46 -16.21 -4.09
N LYS A 18 -0.05 -17.47 -4.17
CA LYS A 18 -0.77 -18.61 -3.55
C LYS A 18 -0.77 -18.54 -2.01
N ASP A 19 0.27 -17.99 -1.40
CA ASP A 19 0.40 -17.89 0.06
C ASP A 19 -0.18 -16.59 0.61
N GLN A 20 -0.25 -15.53 -0.21
CA GLN A 20 -0.99 -14.31 0.12
C GLN A 20 -2.47 -14.61 0.37
N VAL A 21 -3.12 -15.42 -0.48
CA VAL A 21 -4.53 -15.82 -0.30
C VAL A 21 -4.74 -16.59 1.00
N LYS A 22 -3.81 -17.49 1.35
CA LYS A 22 -3.87 -18.21 2.64
C LYS A 22 -3.73 -17.25 3.83
N LEU A 23 -2.86 -16.25 3.73
CA LEU A 23 -2.71 -15.24 4.78
C LEU A 23 -3.99 -14.41 4.93
N LEU A 24 -4.59 -13.95 3.83
CA LEU A 24 -5.84 -13.18 3.86
C LEU A 24 -6.98 -13.96 4.52
N ASN A 25 -7.07 -15.27 4.25
CA ASN A 25 -8.06 -16.13 4.90
C ASN A 25 -7.79 -16.26 6.41
N LYS A 26 -6.52 -16.38 6.83
CA LYS A 26 -6.15 -16.39 8.25
C LYS A 26 -6.46 -15.05 8.94
N LEU A 27 -6.24 -13.92 8.28
CA LEU A 27 -6.56 -12.60 8.84
C LEU A 27 -8.06 -12.46 9.12
N LYS A 28 -8.90 -12.90 8.16
CA LYS A 28 -10.36 -12.94 8.36
C LYS A 28 -10.79 -13.82 9.54
N GLN A 29 -10.11 -14.96 9.75
CA GLN A 29 -10.39 -15.86 10.88
C GLN A 29 -10.03 -15.25 12.24
N HIS A 30 -9.09 -14.31 12.27
CA HIS A 30 -8.65 -13.61 13.47
C HIS A 30 -9.34 -12.23 13.64
N GLU A 31 -10.40 -11.95 12.88
CA GLU A 31 -11.12 -10.66 12.87
C GLU A 31 -10.22 -9.45 12.59
N LEU A 32 -9.05 -9.65 11.96
CA LEU A 32 -8.16 -8.58 11.53
C LEU A 32 -8.52 -8.17 10.11
N ASN A 33 -8.84 -6.90 9.89
CA ASN A 33 -9.05 -6.40 8.53
C ASN A 33 -7.70 -6.11 7.88
N PHE A 34 -7.54 -6.57 6.64
CA PHE A 34 -6.38 -6.22 5.82
C PHE A 34 -6.26 -4.70 5.60
N LEU A 35 -7.38 -3.98 5.58
CA LEU A 35 -7.42 -2.54 5.38
C LEU A 35 -6.87 -1.74 6.57
N ASP A 36 -6.80 -2.35 7.75
CA ASP A 36 -6.25 -1.73 8.96
C ASP A 36 -4.72 -1.88 9.01
N LEU A 37 -4.14 -2.69 8.12
CA LEU A 37 -2.69 -2.85 8.06
C LEU A 37 -2.03 -1.56 7.53
N PRO A 38 -0.88 -1.16 8.11
CA PRO A 38 -0.15 0.00 7.64
C PRO A 38 0.37 -0.23 6.22
N ILE A 39 0.35 0.82 5.41
CA ILE A 39 1.01 0.83 4.10
C ILE A 39 2.52 0.88 4.34
N VAL A 40 3.24 -0.17 3.92
CA VAL A 40 4.69 -0.27 4.07
C VAL A 40 5.38 -0.25 2.70
N LYS A 41 6.60 0.28 2.66
CA LYS A 41 7.44 0.24 1.46
C LYS A 41 7.66 -1.20 1.01
N SER A 42 7.51 -1.46 -0.28
CA SER A 42 7.84 -2.77 -0.84
C SER A 42 9.33 -3.06 -0.71
N THR A 43 9.67 -4.24 -0.19
CA THR A 43 11.04 -4.76 -0.13
C THR A 43 11.27 -5.91 -1.10
N ALA A 44 10.28 -6.24 -1.93
CA ALA A 44 10.42 -7.31 -2.90
C ALA A 44 11.26 -6.81 -4.09
N ASP A 45 12.36 -7.51 -4.38
CA ASP A 45 13.32 -7.18 -5.45
C ASP A 45 12.70 -7.22 -6.88
N HIS A 46 11.44 -7.62 -7.01
CA HIS A 46 10.71 -7.68 -8.28
C HIS A 46 9.83 -6.46 -8.56
N VAL A 47 9.90 -5.42 -7.72
CA VAL A 47 8.94 -4.29 -7.70
C VAL A 47 9.54 -2.98 -8.24
N ASP A 48 10.73 -3.01 -8.84
CA ASP A 48 11.41 -1.77 -9.24
C ASP A 48 10.74 -1.00 -10.40
N ASN A 49 9.81 -1.62 -11.15
CA ASN A 49 9.10 -0.98 -12.25
C ASN A 49 7.60 -1.36 -12.30
N ILE A 50 6.83 -0.94 -11.28
CA ILE A 50 5.37 -1.00 -11.36
C ILE A 50 4.87 0.24 -12.12
N PRO A 51 4.07 0.09 -13.20
CA PRO A 51 3.49 1.23 -13.89
C PRO A 51 2.55 2.00 -12.97
N LEU A 52 2.50 3.32 -13.10
CA LEU A 52 1.53 4.15 -12.38
C LEU A 52 0.11 3.66 -12.68
N SER A 53 -0.73 3.61 -11.64
CA SER A 53 -2.15 3.38 -11.83
C SER A 53 -2.78 4.54 -12.60
N TYR A 54 -3.95 4.31 -13.22
CA TYR A 54 -4.66 5.36 -13.96
C TYR A 54 -4.87 6.64 -13.13
N ALA A 55 -5.27 6.48 -11.86
CA ALA A 55 -5.45 7.59 -10.93
C ALA A 55 -4.12 8.29 -10.60
N GLN A 56 -3.02 7.53 -10.42
CA GLN A 56 -1.70 8.10 -10.16
C GLN A 56 -1.18 8.89 -11.36
N THR A 57 -1.38 8.40 -12.58
CA THR A 57 -1.01 9.12 -13.81
C THR A 57 -1.77 10.44 -13.95
N GLY A 58 -3.08 10.45 -13.65
CA GLY A 58 -3.88 11.68 -13.66
C GLY A 58 -3.40 12.71 -12.63
N LEU A 59 -3.09 12.25 -11.41
CA LEU A 59 -2.52 13.11 -10.36
C LEU A 59 -1.15 13.66 -10.77
N TRP A 60 -0.27 12.80 -11.31
CA TRP A 60 1.06 13.19 -11.78
C TRP A 60 0.99 14.23 -12.92
N LEU A 61 0.10 14.03 -13.90
CA LEU A 61 -0.10 14.97 -15.00
C LEU A 61 -0.62 16.31 -14.50
N THR A 62 -1.60 16.29 -13.59
CA THR A 62 -2.17 17.52 -13.01
C THR A 62 -1.11 18.30 -12.23
N TRP A 63 -0.24 17.57 -11.52
CA TRP A 63 0.90 18.16 -10.81
C TRP A 63 1.91 18.80 -11.77
N GLN A 64 2.25 18.16 -12.88
CA GLN A 64 3.14 18.75 -13.88
C GLN A 64 2.57 20.03 -14.52
N LEU A 65 1.25 20.11 -14.69
CA LEU A 65 0.59 21.27 -15.29
C LEU A 65 0.57 22.50 -14.37
N ASN A 66 0.45 22.30 -13.05
CA ASN A 66 0.40 23.40 -12.09
C ASN A 66 1.00 23.00 -10.73
N PRO A 67 2.34 22.90 -10.62
CA PRO A 67 3.00 22.39 -9.41
C PRO A 67 2.80 23.30 -8.19
N GLU A 68 2.61 24.61 -8.40
CA GLU A 68 2.41 25.61 -7.34
C GLU A 68 0.94 25.75 -6.91
N SER A 69 0.05 24.86 -7.38
CA SER A 69 -1.36 24.93 -7.07
C SER A 69 -1.63 24.78 -5.57
N ALA A 70 -2.41 25.70 -5.01
CA ALA A 70 -2.89 25.62 -3.63
C ALA A 70 -3.77 24.38 -3.36
N ALA A 71 -4.24 23.68 -4.41
CA ALA A 71 -4.96 22.41 -4.27
C ALA A 71 -4.12 21.30 -3.60
N TYR A 72 -2.79 21.41 -3.61
CA TYR A 72 -1.89 20.49 -2.92
C TYR A 72 -1.69 20.82 -1.43
N ASN A 73 -2.15 22.00 -0.98
CA ASN A 73 -2.10 22.41 0.42
C ASN A 73 -3.36 21.92 1.15
N MET A 74 -3.45 20.61 1.38
CA MET A 74 -4.49 20.08 2.25
C MET A 74 -4.15 20.45 3.71
N SER A 75 -4.94 21.32 4.32
CA SER A 75 -4.87 21.53 5.77
C SER A 75 -5.29 20.22 6.44
N GLY A 76 -4.35 19.56 7.10
CA GLY A 76 -4.62 18.37 7.88
C GLY A 76 -5.66 18.69 8.96
N VAL A 77 -6.75 17.93 8.97
CA VAL A 77 -7.69 17.88 10.10
C VAL A 77 -7.08 17.02 11.19
#